data_AF-K9KCI0-F1
#
_entry.id   AF-K9KCI0-F1
#
_cell.length_a   1.000
_cell.length_b   1.000
_cell.length_c   1.000
_cell.angle_alpha   90.00
_cell.angle_beta   90.00
_cell.angle_gamma   90.00
#
_symmetry.space_group_name_H-M   'P 1'
#
loop_
_entity.id
_entity.type
_entity.pdbx_description
1 polymer ?
#
loop_
_entity_poly.entity_id
_entity_poly.type
_entity_poly.pdbx_seq_one_letter_code
_entity_poly.pdbx_strand_id
1 'polypeptide(L)'
;RSQPVSSPVILQFGHAETLLPLLSLMGYFKDKEPLTAYNYKEQMHRKFRSGHIVPYASNLIFVLYHCKNAKNPKEEFQVQMLLNEKVLPLAHSQETVSLYEDLKNHYKDILQNCHTSKECELPKVNNTSDEL
;
A
#
# COMPACT_ATOMS: atom_id res chain seq x y z
N ARG A 1 -28.79 15.12 2.12
CA ARG A 1 -27.85 16.23 2.39
C ARG A 1 -26.63 15.59 3.04
N SER A 2 -25.53 15.43 2.29
CA SER A 2 -24.32 14.74 2.73
C SER A 2 -23.73 15.46 3.95
N GLN A 3 -23.34 14.71 4.99
CA GLN A 3 -22.65 15.30 6.15
C GLN A 3 -21.32 15.93 5.70
N PRO A 4 -20.93 17.07 6.27
CA PRO A 4 -19.65 17.71 5.92
C PRO A 4 -18.49 16.83 6.37
N VAL A 5 -17.57 16.53 5.45
CA VAL A 5 -16.30 15.89 5.76
C VAL A 5 -15.53 16.83 6.70
N SER A 6 -15.31 16.43 7.96
CA SER A 6 -14.73 17.32 8.98
C SER A 6 -13.21 17.52 8.80
N SER A 7 -12.55 16.68 8.02
CA SER A 7 -11.12 16.78 7.70
C SER A 7 -10.92 16.44 6.22
N PRO A 8 -10.82 17.44 5.33
CA PRO A 8 -10.74 17.22 3.88
C PRO A 8 -9.40 16.60 3.45
N VAL A 9 -8.40 16.57 4.33
CA VAL A 9 -7.04 16.06 4.04
C VAL A 9 -6.49 15.36 5.28
N ILE A 10 -5.87 14.19 5.08
CA ILE A 10 -5.11 13.44 6.09
C ILE A 10 -3.68 13.31 5.58
N LEU A 11 -2.70 13.80 6.35
CA LEU A 11 -1.28 13.73 6.01
C LEU A 11 -0.56 12.84 7.03
N GLN A 12 0.18 11.85 6.54
CA GLN A 12 1.00 10.96 7.36
C GLN A 12 2.43 11.00 6.83
N PHE A 13 3.39 11.10 7.76
CA PHE A 13 4.81 11.14 7.43
C PHE A 13 5.49 9.93 8.08
N GLY A 14 6.34 9.28 7.31
CA GLY A 14 7.03 8.07 7.75
C GLY A 14 8.30 7.85 6.94
N HIS A 15 8.84 6.64 7.05
CA HIS A 15 10.08 6.26 6.41
C HIS A 15 9.85 5.49 5.11
N ALA A 16 10.88 5.40 4.27
CA ALA A 16 10.85 4.57 3.07
C ALA A 16 10.56 3.09 3.43
N GLU A 17 11.07 2.66 4.57
CA GLU A 17 10.89 1.35 5.20
C GLU A 17 9.44 1.11 5.68
N THR A 18 8.56 2.12 5.67
CA THR A 18 7.12 1.96 5.92
C THR A 18 6.33 1.96 4.61
N LEU A 19 6.68 2.86 3.69
CA LEU A 19 5.98 2.98 2.42
C LEU A 19 6.25 1.80 1.47
N LEU A 20 7.49 1.30 1.44
CA LEU A 20 7.87 0.19 0.55
C LEU A 20 7.17 -1.14 0.92
N PRO A 21 7.08 -1.54 2.21
CA PRO A 21 6.24 -2.68 2.60
C PRO A 21 4.76 -2.48 2.31
N LEU A 22 4.21 -1.27 2.51
CA LEU A 22 2.81 -0.98 2.18
C LEU A 22 2.53 -1.21 0.69
N LEU A 23 3.35 -0.65 -0.22
CA LEU A 23 3.20 -0.85 -1.66
C LEU A 23 3.34 -2.33 -2.05
N SER A 24 4.26 -3.04 -1.42
CA SER A 24 4.45 -4.49 -1.63
C SER A 24 3.23 -5.30 -1.20
N LEU A 25 2.67 -4.98 -0.02
CA LEU A 25 1.46 -5.58 0.53
C LEU A 25 0.23 -5.32 -0.36
N MET A 26 0.16 -4.12 -0.95
CA MET A 26 -0.87 -3.75 -1.92
C MET A 26 -0.70 -4.43 -3.29
N GLY A 27 0.36 -5.22 -3.49
CA GLY A 27 0.62 -6.01 -4.70
C GLY A 27 1.46 -5.29 -5.77
N TYR A 28 2.04 -4.13 -5.47
CA TYR A 28 2.84 -3.39 -6.44
C TYR A 28 4.27 -3.91 -6.56
N PHE A 29 4.85 -3.69 -7.74
CA PHE A 29 6.26 -3.98 -8.07
C PHE A 29 6.72 -5.42 -7.82
N LYS A 30 5.80 -6.37 -7.73
CA LYS A 30 6.12 -7.80 -7.61
C LYS A 30 6.75 -8.32 -8.90
N ASP A 31 7.99 -8.78 -8.79
CA ASP A 31 8.68 -9.49 -9.84
C ASP A 31 8.09 -10.89 -10.06
N LYS A 32 8.24 -11.42 -11.28
CA LYS A 32 7.81 -12.79 -11.61
C LYS A 32 8.64 -13.81 -10.83
N GLU A 33 9.96 -13.61 -10.85
CA GLU A 33 10.92 -14.45 -10.13
C GLU A 33 11.37 -13.74 -8.85
N PRO A 34 11.48 -14.46 -7.71
CA PRO A 34 12.01 -13.89 -6.48
C PRO A 34 13.40 -13.27 -6.67
N LEU A 35 13.62 -12.10 -6.08
CA LEU A 35 14.94 -11.47 -6.09
C LEU A 35 15.86 -12.21 -5.12
N THR A 36 16.91 -12.82 -5.67
CA THR A 36 17.94 -13.52 -4.89
C THR A 36 19.31 -12.94 -5.23
N ALA A 37 20.30 -13.16 -4.36
CA ALA A 37 21.67 -12.77 -4.69
C ALA A 37 22.21 -13.53 -5.93
N TYR A 38 21.77 -14.76 -6.14
CA TYR A 38 22.24 -15.63 -7.22
C TYR A 38 21.75 -15.18 -8.61
N ASN A 39 20.49 -14.77 -8.73
CA ASN A 39 19.90 -14.38 -10.02
C ASN A 39 20.13 -12.92 -10.39
N TYR A 40 21.04 -12.19 -9.73
CA TYR A 40 21.29 -10.77 -9.97
C TYR A 40 21.50 -10.42 -11.46
N LYS A 41 22.28 -11.23 -12.19
CA LYS A 41 22.57 -11.01 -13.63
C LYS A 41 21.33 -11.09 -14.51
N GLU A 42 20.34 -11.88 -14.12
CA GLU A 42 19.08 -12.08 -14.86
C GLU A 42 18.03 -11.02 -14.47
N GLN A 43 18.25 -10.31 -13.36
CA GLN A 43 17.32 -9.34 -12.79
C GLN A 43 17.58 -7.89 -13.25
N MET A 44 18.27 -7.71 -14.37
CA MET A 44 18.56 -6.39 -14.96
C MET A 44 17.29 -5.59 -15.32
N HIS A 45 16.15 -6.26 -15.47
CA HIS A 45 14.83 -5.68 -15.77
C HIS A 45 13.81 -5.86 -14.63
N ARG A 46 14.27 -6.12 -13.40
CA ARG A 46 13.37 -6.25 -12.25
C ARG A 46 12.49 -5.00 -12.05
N LYS A 47 11.25 -5.23 -11.65
CA LYS A 47 10.25 -4.21 -11.28
C LYS A 47 10.57 -3.62 -9.91
N PHE A 48 11.00 -4.43 -8.95
CA PHE A 48 11.29 -3.96 -7.61
C PHE A 48 12.64 -3.21 -7.57
N ARG A 49 12.55 -1.88 -7.65
CA ARG A 49 13.70 -0.96 -7.59
C ARG A 49 13.39 0.15 -6.59
N SER A 50 13.84 0.00 -5.35
CA SER A 50 13.55 0.94 -4.26
C SER A 50 13.85 2.40 -4.63
N GLY A 51 14.97 2.69 -5.29
CA GLY A 51 15.32 4.05 -5.72
C GLY A 51 14.34 4.69 -6.73
N HIS A 52 13.51 3.92 -7.42
CA HIS A 52 12.44 4.43 -8.29
C HIS A 52 11.07 4.43 -7.59
N ILE A 53 10.87 3.53 -6.62
CA ILE A 53 9.60 3.36 -5.91
C ILE A 53 9.49 4.38 -4.77
N VAL A 54 10.51 4.44 -3.92
CA VAL A 54 10.62 5.28 -2.72
C VAL A 54 11.91 6.11 -2.73
N PRO A 55 12.09 7.04 -3.70
CA PRO A 55 13.18 8.02 -3.63
C PRO A 55 13.03 8.93 -2.40
N TYR A 56 14.02 9.78 -2.14
CA TYR A 56 13.87 10.81 -1.11
C TYR A 56 12.63 11.66 -1.35
N ALA A 57 11.88 11.93 -0.28
CA ALA A 57 10.59 12.62 -0.30
C ALA A 57 9.50 11.93 -1.14
N SER A 58 9.58 10.60 -1.32
CA SER A 58 8.51 9.83 -1.95
C SER A 58 7.17 9.96 -1.21
N ASN A 59 6.08 9.93 -1.96
CA ASN A 59 4.73 10.04 -1.42
C ASN A 59 3.76 9.10 -2.13
N LEU A 60 2.75 8.64 -1.39
CA LEU A 60 1.61 7.89 -1.90
C LEU A 60 0.34 8.63 -1.49
N ILE A 61 -0.47 9.00 -2.47
CA ILE A 61 -1.68 9.81 -2.29
C ILE A 61 -2.89 8.99 -2.73
N PHE A 62 -3.94 9.02 -1.91
CA PHE A 62 -5.27 8.54 -2.27
C PHE A 62 -6.19 9.75 -2.42
N VAL A 63 -6.68 9.99 -3.63
CA VAL A 63 -7.62 11.08 -3.91
C VAL A 63 -9.02 10.50 -3.98
N LEU A 64 -9.91 10.96 -3.09
CA LEU A 64 -11.32 10.57 -3.07
C LEU A 64 -12.15 11.65 -3.76
N TYR A 65 -12.77 11.29 -4.89
CA TYR A 65 -13.65 12.17 -5.65
C TYR A 65 -15.11 11.94 -5.25
N HIS A 66 -15.87 13.03 -5.15
CA HIS A 66 -17.33 13.00 -5.04
C HIS A 66 -17.96 13.24 -6.42
N CYS A 67 -18.65 12.23 -6.96
CA CYS A 67 -19.23 12.25 -8.29
C CYS A 67 -20.65 12.81 -8.26
N LYS A 68 -20.83 14.08 -8.64
CA LYS A 68 -22.15 14.76 -8.63
C LYS A 68 -23.22 14.11 -9.51
N ASN A 69 -22.81 13.39 -10.55
CA ASN A 69 -23.70 12.76 -11.54
C ASN A 69 -23.82 11.24 -11.34
N ALA A 70 -23.52 10.73 -10.15
CA ALA A 70 -23.64 9.31 -9.82
C ALA A 70 -25.09 8.84 -10.00
N LYS A 71 -25.28 7.71 -10.70
CA LYS A 71 -26.63 7.15 -10.95
C LYS A 71 -27.11 6.28 -9.80
N ASN A 72 -26.18 5.79 -8.98
CA ASN A 72 -26.46 4.97 -7.81
C ASN A 72 -25.49 5.34 -6.67
N PRO A 73 -25.80 4.95 -5.41
CA PRO A 73 -24.95 5.30 -4.26
C PRO A 73 -23.52 4.76 -4.32
N LYS A 74 -23.28 3.65 -5.04
CA LYS A 74 -21.93 3.07 -5.17
C LYS A 74 -21.01 3.93 -6.03
N GLU A 75 -21.59 4.61 -7.02
CA GLU A 75 -20.88 5.54 -7.91
C GLU A 75 -20.61 6.91 -7.27
N GLU A 76 -21.13 7.18 -6.07
CA GLU A 76 -20.98 8.49 -5.41
C GLU A 76 -19.52 8.83 -5.13
N PHE A 77 -18.69 7.82 -4.87
CA PHE A 77 -17.28 7.99 -4.54
C PHE A 77 -16.35 7.14 -5.39
N GLN A 78 -15.36 7.81 -5.97
CA GLN A 78 -14.29 7.17 -6.73
C GLN A 78 -12.93 7.53 -6.14
N VAL A 79 -11.97 6.61 -6.28
CA VAL A 79 -10.63 6.76 -5.73
C VAL A 79 -9.58 6.61 -6.82
N GLN A 80 -8.58 7.49 -6.78
CA GLN A 80 -7.37 7.42 -7.60
C GLN A 80 -6.15 7.41 -6.70
N MET A 81 -5.15 6.62 -7.08
CA MET A 81 -3.87 6.56 -6.39
C MET A 81 -2.79 7.29 -7.19
N LEU A 82 -1.91 8.00 -6.50
CA LEU A 82 -0.71 8.59 -7.09
C LEU A 82 0.50 8.18 -6.28
N LEU A 83 1.56 7.75 -6.95
CA LEU A 83 2.87 7.48 -6.34
C LEU A 83 3.89 8.43 -6.96
N ASN A 84 4.53 9.24 -6.11
CA ASN A 84 5.46 10.28 -6.54
C ASN A 84 4.82 11.17 -7.62
N GLU A 85 3.62 11.70 -7.31
CA GLU A 85 2.84 12.62 -8.17
C GLU A 85 2.42 12.04 -9.53
N LYS A 86 2.65 10.75 -9.78
CA LYS A 86 2.23 10.06 -11.01
C LYS A 86 1.06 9.14 -10.70
N VAL A 87 0.07 9.14 -11.59
CA VAL A 87 -1.07 8.21 -11.52
C VAL A 87 -0.53 6.78 -11.42
N LEU A 88 -0.95 6.07 -10.37
CA LEU A 88 -0.60 4.70 -10.11
C LEU A 88 -1.81 3.83 -10.47
N PRO A 89 -1.77 3.07 -11.59
CA PRO A 89 -2.84 2.14 -11.94
C PRO A 89 -3.01 1.09 -10.87
N LEU A 90 -4.24 0.71 -10.57
CA LEU A 90 -4.57 -0.27 -9.53
C LEU A 90 -3.94 -1.63 -9.87
N ALA A 91 -3.19 -2.20 -8.92
CA ALA A 91 -2.44 -3.44 -9.15
C ALA A 91 -3.29 -4.60 -9.70
N HIS A 92 -4.55 -4.72 -9.24
CA HIS A 92 -5.43 -5.84 -9.60
C HIS A 92 -6.20 -5.68 -10.92
N SER A 93 -6.43 -4.44 -11.39
CA SER A 93 -7.26 -4.17 -12.57
C SER A 93 -6.54 -3.41 -13.68
N GLN A 94 -5.41 -2.75 -13.37
CA GLN A 94 -4.71 -1.82 -14.26
C GLN A 94 -5.51 -0.55 -14.62
N GLU A 95 -6.68 -0.36 -14.01
CA GLU A 95 -7.45 0.86 -14.13
C GLU A 95 -6.84 1.99 -13.30
N THR A 96 -7.05 3.24 -13.71
CA THR A 96 -6.49 4.41 -12.99
C THR A 96 -7.43 4.98 -11.92
N VAL A 97 -8.68 4.53 -11.92
CA VAL A 97 -9.74 4.95 -10.99
C VAL A 97 -10.60 3.73 -10.67
N SER A 98 -11.12 3.65 -9.45
CA SER A 98 -12.10 2.63 -9.05
C SER A 98 -13.15 3.20 -8.11
N LEU A 99 -14.27 2.49 -7.94
CA LEU A 99 -15.22 2.80 -6.89
C LEU A 99 -14.54 2.62 -5.53
N TYR A 100 -14.81 3.54 -4.61
CA TYR A 100 -14.21 3.50 -3.27
C TYR A 100 -14.52 2.19 -2.53
N GLU A 101 -15.74 1.69 -2.64
CA GLU A 101 -16.14 0.42 -2.02
C GLU A 101 -15.47 -0.79 -2.65
N ASP A 102 -15.21 -0.78 -3.96
CA ASP A 102 -14.51 -1.89 -4.64
C ASP A 102 -13.06 -1.96 -4.17
N LEU A 103 -12.39 -0.79 -4.01
CA LEU A 103 -11.03 -0.74 -3.46
C LEU A 103 -10.98 -1.29 -2.02
N LYS A 104 -11.92 -0.89 -1.16
CA LYS A 104 -12.01 -1.40 0.22
C LYS A 104 -12.25 -2.90 0.27
N ASN A 105 -13.14 -3.40 -0.58
CA ASN A 105 -13.43 -4.83 -0.66
C ASN A 105 -12.22 -5.62 -1.15
N HIS A 106 -11.48 -5.10 -2.13
CA HIS A 106 -10.26 -5.73 -2.63
C HIS A 106 -9.19 -5.93 -1.54
N TYR A 107 -8.99 -4.92 -0.68
CA TYR A 107 -8.01 -4.99 0.41
C TYR A 107 -8.60 -5.45 1.75
N LYS A 108 -9.83 -5.95 1.77
CA LYS A 108 -10.55 -6.33 3.00
C LYS A 108 -9.77 -7.31 3.88
N ASP A 109 -9.18 -8.33 3.27
CA ASP A 109 -8.45 -9.36 4.02
C ASP A 109 -7.20 -8.79 4.69
N ILE A 110 -6.49 -7.87 4.01
CA ILE A 110 -5.33 -7.17 4.57
C ILE A 110 -5.75 -6.30 5.76
N LEU A 111 -6.87 -5.60 5.63
CA LEU A 111 -7.40 -4.72 6.68
C LEU A 111 -7.91 -5.50 7.90
N GLN A 112 -8.40 -6.73 7.72
CA GLN A 112 -9.01 -7.53 8.79
C GLN A 112 -8.05 -8.51 9.46
N ASN A 113 -7.05 -9.01 8.74
CA ASN A 113 -6.17 -10.09 9.23
C ASN A 113 -4.82 -9.60 9.77
N CYS A 114 -4.58 -8.28 9.86
CA CYS A 114 -3.36 -7.75 10.45
C CYS A 114 -3.45 -7.74 11.99
N HIS A 115 -3.03 -8.84 12.62
CA HIS A 115 -2.98 -8.97 14.08
C HIS A 115 -1.57 -8.70 14.60
N THR A 116 -1.21 -7.44 14.79
CA THR A 116 0.14 -7.01 15.22
C THR A 116 0.64 -7.74 16.47
N SER A 117 -0.26 -8.07 17.41
CA SER A 117 0.09 -8.79 18.63
C SER A 117 0.59 -10.21 18.38
N LYS A 118 0.18 -10.86 17.28
CA LYS A 118 0.65 -12.19 16.88
C LYS A 118 1.87 -12.10 15.97
N GLU A 119 1.80 -11.22 14.98
CA GLU A 119 2.85 -11.10 13.95
C GLU A 119 4.17 -10.52 14.50
N CYS A 120 4.09 -9.72 15.57
CA CYS A 120 5.25 -9.08 16.20
C CYS A 120 5.56 -9.66 17.59
N GLU A 121 4.97 -10.79 17.98
CA GLU A 121 5.29 -11.42 19.27
C GLU A 121 6.75 -11.88 19.25
N LEU A 122 7.56 -11.28 20.13
CA LEU A 122 8.93 -11.71 20.30
C LEU A 122 8.96 -13.03 21.07
N PRO A 123 9.84 -13.98 20.69
CA PRO A 123 10.01 -15.19 21.47
C PRO A 123 10.42 -14.82 22.90
N LYS A 124 9.73 -15.41 23.89
CA LYS A 124 10.04 -15.23 25.30
C LYS A 124 11.40 -15.88 25.56
N VAL A 125 12.45 -15.06 25.68
CA VAL A 125 13.77 -15.54 26.06
C VAL A 125 13.70 -15.88 27.55
N ASN A 126 13.75 -17.18 27.87
CA ASN A 126 14.07 -17.59 29.24
C ASN A 126 15.55 -17.29 29.44
N ASN A 127 15.87 -16.16 30.06
CA ASN A 127 17.21 -15.89 30.56
C ASN A 127 17.48 -16.84 31.74
N THR A 128 17.77 -18.11 31.45
CA THR A 128 18.72 -18.84 32.30
C THR A 128 20.06 -18.19 32.04
N SER A 129 20.42 -17.28 32.93
CA SER A 129 21.79 -16.86 33.15
C SER A 129 22.64 -18.11 33.39
N ASP A 130 23.23 -18.64 32.32
CA ASP A 130 24.45 -19.43 32.45
C ASP A 130 25.53 -18.45 32.91
N GLU A 131 25.65 -18.33 34.23
CA GLU A 131 26.81 -17.76 34.90
C GLU A 131 28.04 -18.60 34.55
N LEU A 132 29.12 -17.88 34.19
CA LEU A 132 30.54 -18.27 34.05
C LEU A 132 30.91 -19.76 33.99
#